data_AF-A0A511HKW2-F1
#
_entry.id   AF-A0A511HKW2-F1
#
_cell.length_a   1.000
_cell.length_b   1.000
_cell.length_c   1.000
_cell.angle_alpha   90.00
_cell.angle_beta   90.00
_cell.angle_gamma   90.00
#
_symmetry.space_group_name_H-M   'P 1'
#
loop_
_entity.id
_entity.type
_entity.pdbx_description
1 polymer ?
#
loop_
_entity_poly.entity_id
_entity_poly.type
_entity_poly.pdbx_seq_one_letter_code
_entity_poly.pdbx_strand_id
1 'polypeptide(L)'
;MSNRNTRLSLAYALAALALGCSNSATGISSRRDMAPQDAYAQAACLDSATCCIQRFGPDACGLSATEAAVLMAGSQIAAEADAPDVDDAHNTNLPEWKRRCIATYAECKDDDWQGSCYACFRYCEGQQEWPINKCRPRRGKR
;
A
#
# COMPACT_ATOMS: atom_id res chain seq x y z
N MET A 1 42.25 60.83 -21.33
CA MET A 1 42.32 61.31 -19.94
C MET A 1 41.40 60.46 -19.07
N SER A 2 41.93 60.00 -17.92
CA SER A 2 41.27 59.65 -16.64
C SER A 2 39.86 59.01 -16.63
N ASN A 3 39.54 58.01 -15.82
CA ASN A 3 40.30 57.31 -14.79
C ASN A 3 39.54 56.03 -14.43
N ARG A 4 40.28 55.09 -13.85
CA ARG A 4 39.84 53.87 -13.18
C ARG A 4 38.79 54.18 -12.12
N ASN A 5 37.72 53.39 -12.04
CA ASN A 5 37.11 52.85 -10.82
C ASN A 5 35.69 52.39 -11.10
N THR A 6 35.53 51.10 -11.40
CA THR A 6 34.33 50.27 -11.16
C THR A 6 34.57 48.87 -11.77
N ARG A 7 35.72 48.28 -11.44
CA ARG A 7 35.95 46.83 -11.59
C ARG A 7 35.65 46.16 -10.25
N LEU A 8 34.41 46.24 -9.83
CA LEU A 8 33.83 45.43 -8.76
C LEU A 8 32.37 45.24 -9.16
N SER A 9 31.92 43.98 -9.21
CA SER A 9 30.63 43.51 -9.74
C SER A 9 30.59 43.41 -11.27
N LEU A 10 31.57 42.83 -11.98
CA LEU A 10 31.91 41.41 -11.97
C LEU A 10 30.68 40.50 -11.81
N ALA A 11 30.26 39.97 -12.96
CA ALA A 11 29.70 38.65 -13.16
C ALA A 11 28.39 38.33 -12.41
N TYR A 12 27.29 38.29 -13.15
CA TYR A 12 26.46 37.10 -13.36
C TYR A 12 25.10 37.53 -13.89
N ALA A 13 24.97 37.66 -15.21
CA ALA A 13 23.65 37.84 -15.82
C ALA A 13 23.58 37.10 -17.17
N LEU A 14 24.02 35.84 -17.20
CA LEU A 14 23.83 34.93 -18.34
C LEU A 14 23.92 33.46 -17.86
N ALA A 15 22.77 32.78 -17.76
CA ALA A 15 22.53 31.33 -17.90
C ALA A 15 21.08 31.07 -17.40
N ALA A 16 20.07 30.99 -18.27
CA ALA A 16 19.67 29.82 -19.05
C ALA A 16 19.16 28.62 -18.21
N LEU A 17 17.94 28.22 -18.54
CA LEU A 17 17.37 26.86 -18.51
C LEU A 17 16.86 26.27 -17.18
N ALA A 18 15.65 25.72 -17.31
CA ALA A 18 14.86 24.97 -16.35
C ALA A 18 15.66 23.90 -15.57
N LEU A 19 15.25 23.65 -14.33
CA LEU A 19 15.26 22.35 -13.61
C LEU A 19 14.58 22.56 -12.23
N GLY A 20 13.78 21.57 -11.81
CA GLY A 20 12.94 21.63 -10.61
C GLY A 20 13.65 21.45 -9.25
N CYS A 21 12.80 21.22 -8.23
CA CYS A 21 13.06 20.94 -6.81
C CYS A 21 13.41 22.21 -5.98
N SER A 22 12.92 22.49 -4.77
CA SER A 22 12.60 21.65 -3.62
C SER A 22 11.82 22.46 -2.57
N ASN A 23 10.75 21.93 -1.99
CA ASN A 23 10.25 22.39 -0.69
C ASN A 23 10.75 21.42 0.40
N SER A 24 12.00 21.60 0.84
CA SER A 24 12.52 20.98 2.05
C SER A 24 12.61 22.04 3.14
N ALA A 25 11.56 22.16 3.94
CA ALA A 25 11.65 22.85 5.22
C ALA A 25 12.21 21.87 6.26
N THR A 26 13.54 21.80 6.38
CA THR A 26 14.22 21.13 7.50
C THR A 26 14.19 22.03 8.73
N GLY A 27 13.05 22.02 9.44
CA GLY A 27 13.01 22.41 10.84
C GLY A 27 13.57 21.26 11.68
N ILE A 28 14.84 21.36 12.08
CA ILE A 28 15.41 20.48 13.11
C ILE A 28 14.84 20.91 14.46
N SER A 29 14.00 20.08 15.07
CA SER A 29 14.00 19.92 16.52
C SER A 29 13.46 18.55 16.92
N SER A 30 14.29 17.85 17.70
CA SER A 30 14.06 16.52 18.31
C SER A 30 13.97 15.32 17.36
N ARG A 31 15.15 14.81 16.98
CA ARG A 31 15.33 13.36 16.84
C ARG A 31 14.96 12.72 18.19
N ARG A 32 13.75 12.17 18.29
CA ARG A 32 13.59 10.92 19.02
C ARG A 32 13.84 9.83 17.99
N ASP A 33 14.86 9.04 18.24
CA ASP A 33 15.21 7.84 17.52
C ASP A 33 13.96 6.98 17.30
N MET A 34 13.39 7.03 16.09
CA MET A 34 12.37 6.09 15.68
C MET A 34 13.10 4.84 15.22
N ALA A 35 12.95 3.76 15.98
CA ALA A 35 13.48 2.47 15.62
C ALA A 35 12.96 2.06 14.24
N PRO A 36 13.75 1.36 13.40
CA PRO A 36 13.31 0.84 12.11
C PRO A 36 12.11 -0.13 12.17
N GLN A 37 11.68 -0.52 13.37
CA GLN A 37 10.51 -1.37 13.60
C GLN A 37 9.17 -0.63 13.50
N ASP A 38 9.12 0.70 13.65
CA ASP A 38 7.85 1.45 13.63
C ASP A 38 7.41 1.90 12.22
N ALA A 39 8.26 1.73 11.21
CA ALA A 39 7.88 1.95 9.81
C ALA A 39 7.01 0.81 9.24
N TYR A 40 6.96 -0.34 9.92
CA TYR A 40 6.13 -1.49 9.55
C TYR A 40 4.79 -1.55 10.29
N ALA A 41 4.58 -0.69 11.29
CA ALA A 41 3.24 -0.35 11.76
C ALA A 41 2.67 0.73 10.85
N GLN A 42 2.51 0.41 9.56
CA GLN A 42 1.55 1.13 8.74
C GLN A 42 0.24 1.04 9.53
N ALA A 43 -0.25 2.17 10.03
CA ALA A 43 -1.57 2.21 10.62
C ALA A 43 -2.49 1.49 9.64
N ALA A 44 -3.20 0.46 10.11
CA ALA A 44 -4.12 -0.34 9.29
C ALA A 44 -5.37 0.47 8.93
N CYS A 45 -5.22 1.79 8.81
CA CYS A 45 -6.23 2.72 8.43
C CYS A 45 -6.29 2.77 6.91
N LEU A 46 -7.50 2.58 6.38
CA LEU A 46 -7.77 2.59 4.96
C LEU A 46 -8.06 4.02 4.45
N ASP A 47 -8.44 4.92 5.35
CA ASP A 47 -8.77 6.32 5.05
C ASP A 47 -8.17 7.29 6.08
N SER A 48 -7.95 8.53 5.65
CA SER A 48 -7.46 9.65 6.44
C SER A 48 -8.19 9.84 7.79
N ALA A 49 -9.51 9.64 7.84
CA ALA A 49 -10.28 9.74 9.08
C ALA A 49 -9.91 8.61 10.06
N THR A 50 -9.84 7.36 9.57
CA THR A 50 -9.44 6.21 10.40
C THR A 50 -7.99 6.30 10.86
N CYS A 51 -7.09 6.90 10.06
CA CYS A 51 -5.71 7.16 10.45
C CYS A 51 -5.62 8.19 11.57
N CYS A 52 -6.45 9.24 11.50
CA CYS A 52 -6.51 10.25 12.55
C CYS A 52 -6.99 9.62 13.87
N ILE A 53 -8.08 8.83 13.84
CA ILE A 53 -8.64 8.18 15.03
C ILE A 53 -7.62 7.25 15.68
N GLN A 54 -6.96 6.39 14.88
CA GLN A 54 -5.96 5.45 15.40
C GLN A 54 -4.74 6.15 16.01
N ARG A 55 -4.37 7.33 15.50
CA ARG A 55 -3.15 8.04 15.93
C ARG A 55 -3.38 9.04 17.06
N PHE A 56 -4.52 9.71 17.09
CA PHE A 56 -4.77 10.85 17.97
C PHE A 56 -6.05 10.71 18.82
N GLY A 57 -6.88 9.70 18.56
CA GLY A 57 -8.17 9.51 19.22
C GLY A 57 -9.30 10.33 18.56
N PRO A 58 -10.57 9.99 18.84
CA PRO A 58 -11.73 10.55 18.13
C PRO A 58 -11.93 12.05 18.36
N ASP A 59 -11.79 12.51 19.60
CA ASP A 59 -12.01 13.92 19.96
C ASP A 59 -11.00 14.85 19.28
N ALA A 60 -9.75 14.39 19.09
CA ALA A 60 -8.71 15.13 18.38
C ALA A 60 -8.98 15.26 16.88
N CYS A 61 -9.83 14.40 16.33
CA CYS A 61 -10.27 14.41 14.93
C CYS A 61 -11.62 15.08 14.75
N GLY A 62 -12.19 15.69 15.81
CA GLY A 62 -13.50 16.35 15.77
C GLY A 62 -14.68 15.38 15.63
N LEU A 63 -14.49 14.11 16.01
CA LEU A 63 -15.51 13.07 15.95
C LEU A 63 -15.97 12.70 17.36
N SER A 64 -17.26 12.44 17.52
CA SER A 64 -17.73 11.77 18.73
C SER A 64 -17.24 10.31 18.77
N ALA A 65 -17.13 9.73 19.97
CA ALA A 65 -16.75 8.33 20.14
C ALA A 65 -17.63 7.36 19.32
N THR A 66 -18.93 7.67 19.19
CA THR A 66 -19.88 6.87 18.40
C THR A 66 -19.62 6.97 16.91
N GLU A 67 -19.38 8.18 16.38
CA GLU A 67 -19.08 8.39 14.95
C GLU A 67 -17.76 7.71 14.56
N ALA A 68 -16.75 7.82 15.43
CA ALA A 68 -15.48 7.16 15.23
C ALA A 68 -15.60 5.62 15.26
N ALA A 69 -16.44 5.07 16.15
CA ALA A 69 -16.68 3.63 16.20
C ALA A 69 -17.33 3.10 14.91
N VAL A 70 -18.26 3.84 14.33
CA VAL A 70 -18.89 3.49 13.04
C VAL A 70 -17.86 3.51 11.90
N LEU A 71 -17.00 4.53 11.85
CA LEU A 71 -15.94 4.63 10.85
C LEU A 71 -14.91 3.50 10.98
N MET A 72 -14.51 3.18 12.21
CA MET A 72 -13.56 2.10 12.48
C MET A 72 -14.16 0.71 12.19
N ALA A 73 -15.46 0.51 12.43
CA ALA A 73 -16.17 -0.72 12.07
C ALA A 73 -16.28 -0.86 10.55
N GLY A 74 -16.67 0.21 9.84
CA GLY A 74 -16.74 0.22 8.37
C GLY A 74 -15.39 -0.09 7.70
N SER A 75 -14.28 0.41 8.28
CA SER A 75 -12.95 0.10 7.76
C SER A 75 -12.53 -1.36 7.94
N GLN A 76 -12.97 -2.03 9.01
CA GLN A 76 -12.67 -3.45 9.20
C GLN A 76 -13.40 -4.30 8.17
N ILE A 77 -14.68 -4.00 7.92
CA ILE A 77 -15.48 -4.70 6.90
C ILE A 77 -14.86 -4.51 5.50
N ALA A 78 -14.38 -3.30 5.19
CA ALA A 78 -13.70 -3.05 3.91
C ALA A 78 -12.37 -3.81 3.77
N ALA A 79 -11.62 -3.97 4.87
CA ALA A 79 -10.40 -4.77 4.88
C ALA A 79 -10.68 -6.27 4.70
N GLU A 80 -11.78 -6.75 5.27
CA GLU A 80 -12.23 -8.14 5.15
C GLU A 80 -12.79 -8.44 3.74
N ALA A 81 -13.48 -7.48 3.11
CA ALA A 81 -14.01 -7.63 1.76
C ALA A 81 -12.92 -7.67 0.66
N ASP A 82 -11.72 -7.18 0.93
CA ASP A 82 -10.57 -7.31 0.03
C ASP A 82 -9.86 -8.67 0.16
N ALA A 83 -10.14 -9.41 1.25
CA ALA A 83 -9.75 -10.80 1.31
C ALA A 83 -10.60 -11.60 0.31
N PRO A 84 -10.00 -12.45 -0.54
CA PRO A 84 -10.78 -13.30 -1.43
C PRO A 84 -11.67 -14.21 -0.57
N ASP A 85 -12.96 -13.90 -0.58
CA ASP A 85 -13.99 -14.63 0.14
C ASP A 85 -14.07 -16.05 -0.42
N VAL A 86 -13.83 -17.02 0.47
CA VAL A 86 -13.84 -18.46 0.16
C VAL A 86 -15.20 -19.07 0.53
N ASP A 87 -16.20 -18.26 0.90
CA ASP A 87 -17.55 -18.75 1.16
C ASP A 87 -18.30 -19.03 -0.16
N ASP A 88 -18.56 -20.32 -0.40
CA ASP A 88 -19.28 -20.83 -1.57
C ASP A 88 -20.67 -20.19 -1.75
N ALA A 89 -21.26 -19.62 -0.69
CA ALA A 89 -22.56 -18.95 -0.74
C ALA A 89 -22.58 -17.66 -1.59
N HIS A 90 -21.42 -17.03 -1.84
CA HIS A 90 -21.29 -15.82 -2.65
C HIS A 90 -20.68 -16.05 -4.04
N ASN A 91 -20.16 -17.26 -4.29
CA ASN A 91 -19.56 -17.64 -5.58
C ASN A 91 -20.51 -18.29 -6.58
N THR A 92 -21.79 -18.44 -6.26
CA THR A 92 -22.79 -19.13 -7.10
C THR A 92 -22.98 -18.48 -8.49
N ASN A 93 -22.71 -17.19 -8.61
CA ASN A 93 -22.81 -16.44 -9.88
C ASN A 93 -21.48 -16.27 -10.62
N LEU A 94 -20.38 -16.84 -10.12
CA LEU A 94 -19.10 -16.72 -10.80
C LEU A 94 -18.97 -17.72 -11.97
N PRO A 95 -18.29 -17.30 -13.05
CA PRO A 95 -17.94 -18.23 -14.12
C PRO A 95 -17.07 -19.37 -13.58
N GLU A 96 -17.21 -20.55 -14.18
CA GLU A 96 -16.60 -21.80 -13.71
C GLU A 96 -15.07 -21.66 -13.52
N TRP A 97 -14.39 -21.01 -14.45
CA TRP A 97 -12.95 -20.79 -14.38
C TRP A 97 -12.54 -20.03 -13.11
N LYS A 98 -13.34 -19.05 -12.69
CA LYS A 98 -13.03 -18.21 -11.54
C LYS A 98 -13.23 -18.96 -10.23
N ARG A 99 -14.30 -19.76 -10.14
CA ARG A 99 -14.50 -20.71 -9.03
C ARG A 99 -13.32 -21.67 -8.90
N ARG A 100 -12.83 -22.21 -10.03
CA ARG A 100 -11.66 -23.09 -10.05
C ARG A 100 -10.39 -22.38 -9.57
N CYS A 101 -10.13 -21.15 -10.03
CA CYS A 101 -9.00 -20.35 -9.55
C CYS A 101 -9.04 -20.10 -8.05
N ILE A 102 -10.22 -19.79 -7.49
CA ILE A 102 -10.40 -19.52 -6.05
C ILE A 102 -10.18 -20.80 -5.23
N ALA A 103 -10.80 -21.92 -5.64
CA ALA A 103 -10.61 -23.21 -4.98
C ALA A 103 -9.13 -23.64 -4.97
N THR A 104 -8.45 -23.55 -6.12
CA THR A 104 -7.04 -23.90 -6.22
C THR A 104 -6.13 -22.92 -5.45
N TYR A 105 -6.51 -21.65 -5.33
CA TYR A 105 -5.79 -20.70 -4.49
C TYR A 105 -5.90 -21.04 -3.00
N ALA A 106 -7.08 -21.48 -2.53
CA ALA A 106 -7.26 -21.95 -1.16
C ALA A 106 -6.38 -23.18 -0.90
N GLU A 107 -6.41 -24.19 -1.78
CA GLU A 107 -5.51 -25.35 -1.70
C GLU A 107 -4.03 -24.93 -1.68
N CYS A 108 -3.66 -23.94 -2.51
CA CYS A 108 -2.29 -23.43 -2.54
C CYS A 108 -1.86 -22.79 -1.22
N LYS A 109 -2.78 -22.12 -0.51
CA LYS A 109 -2.48 -21.53 0.80
C LYS A 109 -2.40 -22.56 1.93
N ASP A 110 -3.21 -23.60 1.85
CA ASP A 110 -3.30 -24.63 2.89
C ASP A 110 -2.18 -25.68 2.77
N ASP A 111 -1.72 -25.95 1.54
CA ASP A 111 -0.67 -26.92 1.25
C ASP A 111 0.68 -26.27 0.87
N ASP A 112 1.78 -27.04 0.91
CA ASP A 112 3.11 -26.58 0.47
C ASP A 112 3.24 -26.63 -1.06
N TRP A 113 2.66 -25.63 -1.73
CA TRP A 113 2.76 -25.46 -3.17
C TRP A 113 4.07 -24.79 -3.61
N GLN A 114 4.47 -25.06 -4.85
CA GLN A 114 5.52 -24.30 -5.52
C GLN A 114 5.00 -22.94 -5.98
N GLY A 115 5.85 -21.91 -5.90
CA GLY A 115 5.52 -20.57 -6.36
C GLY A 115 4.74 -19.74 -5.34
N SER A 116 4.47 -18.48 -5.68
CA SER A 116 3.62 -17.60 -4.87
C SER A 116 2.15 -17.83 -5.26
N CYS A 117 1.34 -18.31 -4.32
CA CYS A 117 -0.08 -18.55 -4.53
C CYS A 117 -0.81 -17.31 -5.01
N TYR A 118 -0.49 -16.14 -4.44
CA TYR A 118 -1.08 -14.88 -4.87
C TYR A 118 -0.69 -14.52 -6.31
N ALA A 119 0.58 -14.67 -6.68
CA ALA A 119 1.02 -14.40 -8.06
C ALA A 119 0.34 -15.34 -9.07
N CYS A 120 0.12 -16.60 -8.71
CA CYS A 120 -0.59 -17.56 -9.56
C CYS A 120 -2.09 -17.30 -9.62
N PHE A 121 -2.71 -16.83 -8.55
CA PHE A 121 -4.09 -16.38 -8.58
C PHE A 121 -4.28 -15.20 -9.54
N ARG A 122 -3.41 -14.18 -9.49
CA ARG A 122 -3.42 -13.04 -10.43
C ARG A 122 -3.23 -13.49 -11.88
N TYR A 123 -2.38 -14.48 -12.11
CA TYR A 123 -2.23 -15.08 -13.45
C TYR A 123 -3.51 -15.80 -13.90
N CYS A 124 -4.14 -16.55 -12.99
CA CYS A 124 -5.40 -17.25 -13.22
C CYS A 124 -6.53 -16.28 -13.57
N GLU A 125 -6.59 -15.10 -12.95
CA GLU A 125 -7.55 -14.05 -13.31
C GLU A 125 -7.34 -13.50 -14.72
N GLY A 126 -6.08 -13.38 -15.17
CA GLY A 126 -5.76 -12.88 -16.50
C GLY A 126 -5.97 -13.91 -17.61
N GLN A 127 -5.56 -15.16 -17.39
CA GLN A 127 -5.63 -16.23 -18.38
C GLN A 127 -6.88 -17.11 -18.26
N GLN A 128 -7.67 -16.91 -17.20
CA GLN A 128 -8.81 -17.76 -16.83
C GLN A 128 -8.41 -19.23 -16.60
N GLU A 129 -7.12 -19.48 -16.35
CA GLU A 129 -6.56 -20.81 -16.16
C GLU A 129 -5.40 -20.79 -15.16
N TRP A 130 -5.40 -21.77 -14.25
CA TRP A 130 -4.38 -21.86 -13.23
C TRP A 130 -3.04 -22.32 -13.84
N PRO A 131 -1.92 -21.63 -13.56
CA PRO A 131 -0.63 -21.96 -14.16
C PRO A 131 0.03 -23.18 -13.47
N ILE A 132 -0.41 -24.40 -13.80
CA ILE A 132 0.07 -25.66 -13.19
C ILE A 132 1.61 -25.84 -13.33
N ASN A 133 2.21 -25.28 -14.38
CA ASN A 133 3.66 -25.30 -14.59
C ASN A 133 4.43 -24.46 -13.57
N LYS A 134 3.81 -23.43 -12.98
CA LYS A 134 4.42 -22.50 -12.02
C LYS A 134 3.95 -22.79 -10.60
N CYS A 135 2.66 -23.05 -10.44
CA CYS A 135 2.03 -23.32 -9.16
C CYS A 135 1.37 -24.69 -9.15
N ARG A 136 1.97 -25.59 -8.38
CA ARG A 136 1.52 -26.97 -8.18
C ARG A 136 1.98 -27.46 -6.81
N PRO A 137 1.30 -28.46 -6.23
CA PRO A 137 1.77 -29.11 -5.02
C PRO A 137 3.21 -29.60 -5.18
N ARG A 138 4.05 -29.43 -4.16
CA ARG A 138 5.36 -30.10 -4.13
C ARG A 138 5.12 -31.60 -4.01
N ARG A 139 5.73 -32.39 -4.90
CA ARG A 139 5.69 -33.86 -4.79
C ARG A 139 6.28 -34.25 -3.43
N GLY A 140 5.43 -34.75 -2.52
CA GLY A 140 5.88 -35.11 -1.17
C GLY A 140 4.79 -35.44 -0.15
N LYS A 141 3.54 -35.01 -0.35
CA LYS A 141 2.40 -35.50 0.44
C LYS A 141 1.42 -36.22 -0.49
N ARG A 142 1.39 -37.55 -0.36
CA ARG A 142 0.35 -38.43 -0.90
C ARG A 142 -0.20 -39.23 0.26
#